data_AF-A0A2D9VTN4-F1
#
_entry.id   AF-A0A2D9VTN4-F1
#
_cell.length_a   1.000
_cell.length_b   1.000
_cell.length_c   1.000
_cell.angle_alpha   90.00
_cell.angle_beta   90.00
_cell.angle_gamma   90.00
#
_symmetry.space_group_name_H-M   'P 1'
#
loop_
_entity.id
_entity.type
_entity.pdbx_description
1 polymer ?
#
loop_
_entity_poly.entity_id
_entity_poly.type
_entity_poly.pdbx_seq_one_letter_code
_entity_poly.pdbx_strand_id
1 'polypeptide(L)'
;MQEKLNNLLEEQNKNYLSNTKKSFTKHKTATKVMPGGNTRTTQWMDPYPFFVDKAEGMYIYDIDENKYLDFMLNATTLILGHANPKIMTALANQINDGTVYSVPTDGQTKLAEILVDRIPSMEKVRFTNSGTEATMMAIMAARSFTKKTKIAKFEGGYHGTHEHVSVSVYPKKDDLNPET
;
A
#
# COMPACT_ATOMS: atom_id res chain seq x y z
N MET A 1 34.18 5.73 -2.36
CA MET A 1 32.81 5.37 -2.80
C MET A 1 31.75 6.03 -1.91
N GLN A 2 31.82 5.85 -0.58
CA GLN A 2 30.84 6.42 0.36
C GLN A 2 30.71 7.95 0.30
N GLU A 3 31.83 8.67 0.28
CA GLU A 3 31.83 10.14 0.20
C GLU A 3 31.13 10.66 -1.06
N LYS A 4 31.40 10.03 -2.22
CA LYS A 4 30.72 10.36 -3.48
C LYS A 4 29.20 10.16 -3.40
N LEU A 5 28.76 9.07 -2.76
CA LEU A 5 27.33 8.79 -2.57
C LEU A 5 26.68 9.85 -1.67
N ASN A 6 27.34 10.24 -0.58
CA ASN A 6 26.85 11.27 0.34
C ASN A 6 26.71 12.62 -0.38
N ASN A 7 27.70 13.02 -1.17
CA ASN A 7 27.64 14.27 -1.93
C ASN A 7 26.49 14.28 -2.93
N LEU A 8 26.25 13.17 -3.64
CA LEU A 8 25.12 13.03 -4.55
C LEU A 8 23.79 13.10 -3.80
N LEU A 9 23.67 12.44 -2.64
CA LEU A 9 22.46 12.48 -1.83
C LEU A 9 22.15 13.91 -1.35
N GLU A 10 23.16 14.65 -0.90
CA GLU A 10 22.99 16.05 -0.50
C GLU A 10 22.52 16.94 -1.66
N GLU A 11 23.09 16.74 -2.85
CA GLU A 11 22.67 17.46 -4.06
C GLU A 11 21.22 17.14 -4.43
N GLN A 12 20.85 15.86 -4.44
CA GLN A 12 19.47 15.44 -4.73
C GLN A 12 18.49 15.96 -3.68
N ASN A 13 18.86 15.94 -2.40
CA ASN A 13 18.05 16.50 -1.33
C ASN A 13 17.85 18.02 -1.50
N LYS A 14 18.89 18.77 -1.86
CA LYS A 14 18.76 20.20 -2.16
C LYS A 14 17.79 20.46 -3.31
N ASN A 15 17.91 19.71 -4.40
CA ASN A 15 17.02 19.81 -5.56
C ASN A 15 15.57 19.45 -5.20
N TYR A 16 15.37 18.39 -4.41
CA TYR A 16 14.06 18.00 -3.91
C TYR A 16 13.44 19.14 -3.08
N LEU A 17 14.16 19.64 -2.07
CA LEU A 17 13.70 20.72 -1.20
C LEU A 17 13.36 22.01 -1.95
N SER A 18 14.10 22.35 -3.00
CA SER A 18 13.81 23.54 -3.81
C SER A 18 12.55 23.38 -4.67
N ASN A 19 12.24 22.15 -5.09
CA ASN A 19 11.13 21.85 -5.99
C ASN A 19 9.83 21.52 -5.25
N THR A 20 9.86 21.22 -3.94
CA THR A 20 8.69 20.77 -3.17
C THR A 20 8.35 21.67 -1.97
N LYS A 21 8.44 23.00 -2.14
CA LYS A 21 8.31 24.00 -1.06
C LYS A 21 6.91 24.03 -0.41
N LYS A 22 5.84 23.92 -1.19
CA LYS A 22 4.46 23.84 -0.69
C LYS A 22 4.29 22.53 0.08
N SER A 23 4.81 21.42 -0.45
CA SER A 23 4.81 20.12 0.23
C SER A 23 5.52 20.16 1.58
N PHE A 24 6.66 20.84 1.69
CA PHE A 24 7.35 21.05 2.97
C PHE A 24 6.46 21.73 4.02
N THR A 25 5.79 22.81 3.62
CA THR A 25 4.89 23.58 4.49
C THR A 25 3.70 22.72 4.94
N LYS A 26 3.17 21.89 4.05
CA LYS A 26 2.11 20.92 4.38
C LYS A 26 2.61 19.84 5.33
N HIS A 27 3.79 19.29 5.10
CA HIS A 27 4.41 18.30 5.98
C HIS A 27 4.59 18.83 7.40
N LYS A 28 5.13 20.04 7.57
CA LYS A 28 5.24 20.72 8.88
C LYS A 28 3.91 20.92 9.60
N THR A 29 2.82 21.02 8.86
CA THR A 29 1.48 21.12 9.43
C THR A 29 0.99 19.73 9.84
N ALA A 30 1.19 18.73 8.98
CA ALA A 30 0.82 17.34 9.22
C ALA A 30 1.52 16.76 10.46
N THR A 31 2.81 17.07 10.68
CA THR A 31 3.58 16.57 11.84
C THR A 31 3.06 17.05 13.18
N LYS A 32 2.25 18.13 13.21
CA LYS A 32 1.62 18.61 14.45
C LYS A 32 0.48 17.71 14.92
N VAL A 33 -0.10 16.91 14.01
CA VAL A 33 -1.30 16.12 14.28
C VAL A 33 -1.14 14.63 13.97
N MET A 34 -0.09 14.25 13.23
CA MET A 34 0.24 12.87 12.91
C MET A 34 1.72 12.61 13.23
N PRO A 35 2.08 11.50 13.89
CA PRO A 35 3.47 11.13 14.10
C PRO A 35 4.23 11.08 12.76
N GLY A 36 5.33 11.84 12.64
CA GLY A 36 6.07 11.95 11.38
C GLY A 36 5.26 12.52 10.20
N GLY A 37 4.11 13.15 10.46
CA GLY A 37 3.24 13.73 9.45
C GLY A 37 2.60 12.71 8.50
N ASN A 38 2.44 11.45 8.93
CA ASN A 38 2.04 10.35 8.07
C ASN A 38 1.23 9.27 8.82
N THR A 39 0.40 8.52 8.08
CA THR A 39 -0.46 7.43 8.61
C THR A 39 -0.13 6.05 8.02
N ARG A 40 0.87 5.95 7.14
CA ARG A 40 1.34 4.71 6.51
C ARG A 40 2.85 4.75 6.33
N THR A 41 3.57 4.11 7.23
CA THR A 41 5.04 4.15 7.34
C THR A 41 5.77 3.93 6.02
N THR A 42 5.29 3.05 5.15
CA THR A 42 5.92 2.75 3.86
C THR A 42 5.87 3.89 2.84
N GLN A 43 5.08 4.94 3.09
CA GLN A 43 5.04 6.15 2.27
C GLN A 43 6.00 7.24 2.74
N TRP A 44 6.55 7.09 3.95
CA TRP A 44 7.45 8.09 4.50
C TRP A 44 8.86 7.90 3.96
N MET A 45 9.51 9.00 3.62
CA MET A 45 10.93 9.07 3.27
C MET A 45 11.55 10.34 3.84
N ASP A 46 12.87 10.33 4.01
CA ASP A 46 13.64 11.53 4.30
C ASP A 46 13.84 12.36 3.00
N PRO A 47 13.75 13.70 3.02
CA PRO A 47 13.47 14.55 4.18
C PRO A 47 11.98 14.62 4.56
N TYR A 48 11.07 14.41 3.61
CA TYR A 48 9.62 14.26 3.80
C TYR A 48 8.96 13.80 2.49
N PRO A 49 7.80 13.12 2.53
CA PRO A 49 7.04 12.80 1.32
C PRO A 49 6.38 14.06 0.72
N PHE A 50 6.38 14.17 -0.61
CA PHE A 50 5.66 15.24 -1.31
C PHE A 50 4.14 15.03 -1.17
N PHE A 51 3.38 16.11 -1.32
CA PHE A 51 1.92 16.07 -1.21
C PHE A 51 1.30 16.02 -2.60
N VAL A 52 0.53 14.97 -2.89
CA VAL A 52 -0.19 14.82 -4.16
C VAL A 52 -1.31 15.84 -4.28
N ASP A 53 -1.42 16.49 -5.43
CA ASP A 53 -2.58 17.30 -5.82
C ASP A 53 -3.61 16.45 -6.57
N LYS A 54 -3.15 15.78 -7.64
CA LYS A 54 -3.99 14.92 -8.48
C LYS A 54 -3.19 13.82 -9.16
N ALA A 55 -3.88 12.83 -9.71
CA ALA A 55 -3.26 11.79 -10.51
C ALA A 55 -4.22 11.32 -11.62
N GLU A 56 -3.68 11.00 -12.79
CA GLU A 56 -4.43 10.54 -13.95
C GLU A 56 -3.59 9.60 -14.81
N GLY A 57 -4.16 8.46 -15.20
CA GLY A 57 -3.46 7.44 -15.96
C GLY A 57 -2.22 6.95 -15.22
N MET A 58 -1.04 7.13 -15.81
CA MET A 58 0.23 6.73 -15.21
C MET A 58 0.98 7.87 -14.51
N TYR A 59 0.37 9.05 -14.36
CA TYR A 59 1.04 10.23 -13.83
C TYR A 59 0.46 10.69 -12.49
N ILE A 60 1.35 11.14 -11.60
CA ILE A 60 1.04 11.87 -10.37
C ILE A 60 1.53 13.31 -10.52
N TYR A 61 0.74 14.24 -10.00
CA TYR A 61 1.06 15.65 -9.91
C TYR A 61 1.05 16.05 -8.43
N ASP A 62 2.14 16.64 -7.96
CA ASP A 62 2.18 17.17 -6.59
C ASP A 62 1.61 18.59 -6.51
N ILE A 63 1.44 19.11 -5.30
CA ILE A 63 0.92 20.47 -5.07
C ILE A 63 1.90 21.57 -5.50
N ASP A 64 3.15 21.21 -5.77
CA ASP A 64 4.21 22.07 -6.30
C ASP A 64 4.26 22.03 -7.84
N GLU A 65 3.28 21.37 -8.49
CA GLU A 65 3.10 21.26 -9.95
C GLU A 65 4.15 20.37 -10.64
N ASN A 66 4.92 19.59 -9.88
CA ASN A 66 5.81 18.58 -10.44
C ASN A 66 5.02 17.40 -10.98
N LYS A 67 5.44 16.85 -12.12
CA LYS A 67 4.83 15.68 -12.78
C LYS A 67 5.74 14.46 -12.69
N TYR A 68 5.21 13.36 -12.19
CA TYR A 68 5.92 12.09 -11.98
C TYR A 68 5.27 10.96 -12.75
N LEU A 69 6.07 10.15 -13.45
CA LEU A 69 5.62 8.85 -13.96
C LEU A 69 5.58 7.86 -12.78
N ASP A 70 4.41 7.33 -12.45
CA ASP A 70 4.20 6.50 -11.27
C ASP A 70 4.49 5.03 -11.55
N PHE A 71 5.68 4.57 -11.19
CA PHE A 71 6.05 3.15 -11.17
C PHE A 71 5.64 2.42 -9.89
N MET A 72 5.25 3.15 -8.85
CA MET A 72 4.85 2.56 -7.58
C MET A 72 3.42 2.02 -7.66
N LEU A 73 2.53 2.70 -8.39
CA LEU A 73 1.11 2.33 -8.58
C LEU A 73 0.44 1.90 -7.28
N ASN A 74 0.71 2.68 -6.23
CA ASN A 74 0.32 2.41 -4.84
C ASN A 74 0.59 0.95 -4.41
N ALA A 75 1.84 0.50 -4.57
CA ALA A 75 2.29 -0.86 -4.27
C ALA A 75 1.39 -1.92 -4.92
N THR A 76 1.24 -1.84 -6.25
CA THR A 76 0.48 -2.75 -7.13
C THR A 76 -1.05 -2.63 -7.10
N THR A 77 -1.63 -1.89 -6.15
CA THR A 77 -3.10 -1.77 -6.03
C THR A 77 -3.75 -1.01 -7.18
N LEU A 78 -3.00 -0.14 -7.86
CA LEU A 78 -3.48 0.67 -8.98
C LEU A 78 -2.94 0.17 -10.32
N ILE A 79 -3.00 -1.15 -10.56
CA ILE A 79 -2.48 -1.77 -11.80
C ILE A 79 -3.09 -1.19 -13.08
N LEU A 80 -4.30 -0.61 -13.02
CA LEU A 80 -4.98 0.04 -14.15
C LEU A 80 -4.72 1.55 -14.25
N GLY A 81 -3.80 2.08 -13.45
CA GLY A 81 -3.51 3.50 -13.33
C GLY A 81 -4.53 4.28 -12.49
N HIS A 82 -4.26 5.56 -12.35
CA HIS A 82 -5.06 6.54 -11.62
C HIS A 82 -6.28 6.99 -12.43
N ALA A 83 -7.39 7.23 -11.74
CA ALA A 83 -8.63 7.78 -12.31
C ALA A 83 -9.12 7.04 -13.59
N ASN A 84 -8.96 5.71 -13.65
CA ASN A 84 -9.37 4.93 -14.81
C ASN A 84 -10.88 5.16 -15.13
N PRO A 85 -11.25 5.61 -16.34
CA PRO A 85 -12.62 6.02 -16.64
C PRO A 85 -13.68 4.94 -16.39
N LYS A 86 -13.34 3.66 -16.63
CA LYS A 86 -14.27 2.54 -16.38
C LYS A 86 -14.52 2.33 -14.89
N ILE A 87 -13.47 2.44 -14.07
CA ILE A 87 -13.57 2.33 -12.61
C ILE A 87 -14.33 3.52 -12.05
N MET A 88 -14.02 4.73 -12.49
CA MET A 88 -14.71 5.96 -12.05
C MET A 88 -16.20 5.92 -12.38
N THR A 89 -16.57 5.44 -13.57
CA THR A 89 -17.98 5.27 -13.96
C THR A 89 -18.68 4.24 -13.09
N ALA A 90 -18.06 3.07 -12.86
CA ALA A 90 -18.64 2.03 -12.00
C ALA A 90 -18.84 2.50 -10.55
N LEU A 91 -17.89 3.26 -10.00
CA LEU A 91 -18.00 3.86 -8.67
C LEU A 91 -19.13 4.90 -8.62
N ALA A 92 -19.19 5.81 -9.59
CA ALA A 92 -20.21 6.86 -9.63
C ALA A 92 -21.63 6.26 -9.69
N ASN A 93 -21.82 5.22 -10.50
CA ASN A 93 -23.10 4.50 -10.58
C ASN A 93 -23.46 3.87 -9.23
N GLN A 94 -22.53 3.14 -8.60
CA GLN A 94 -22.80 2.50 -7.31
C GLN A 94 -23.07 3.51 -6.19
N ILE A 95 -22.38 4.64 -6.16
CA ILE A 95 -22.58 5.69 -5.15
C ILE A 95 -23.99 6.26 -5.22
N ASN A 96 -24.56 6.42 -6.42
CA ASN A 96 -25.94 6.89 -6.59
C ASN A 96 -26.97 5.91 -6.04
N ASP A 97 -26.69 4.61 -6.10
CA ASP A 97 -27.56 3.57 -5.54
C ASP A 97 -27.37 3.42 -4.02
N GLY A 98 -26.20 3.79 -3.50
CA GLY A 98 -25.83 3.74 -2.08
C GLY A 98 -24.53 2.98 -1.83
N THR A 99 -23.84 3.28 -0.73
CA THR A 99 -22.44 2.86 -0.50
C THR A 99 -22.26 1.65 0.41
N VAL A 100 -23.08 1.52 1.46
CA VAL A 100 -22.94 0.46 2.47
C VAL A 100 -24.33 0.00 2.93
N TYR A 101 -24.49 -1.31 3.03
CA TYR A 101 -25.74 -1.96 3.45
C TYR A 101 -25.46 -3.00 4.52
N SER A 102 -26.43 -3.21 5.43
CA SER A 102 -26.40 -4.31 6.40
C SER A 102 -26.94 -5.64 5.83
N VAL A 103 -27.12 -5.69 4.52
CA VAL A 103 -27.67 -6.81 3.74
C VAL A 103 -26.81 -7.01 2.48
N PRO A 104 -26.77 -8.22 1.90
CA PRO A 104 -25.90 -8.50 0.76
C PRO A 104 -26.32 -7.74 -0.51
N THR A 105 -25.35 -7.48 -1.39
CA THR A 105 -25.57 -6.99 -2.76
C THR A 105 -25.15 -8.04 -3.77
N ASP A 106 -25.75 -8.02 -4.96
CA ASP A 106 -25.39 -8.95 -6.05
C ASP A 106 -23.91 -8.83 -6.48
N GLY A 107 -23.32 -7.63 -6.33
CA GLY A 107 -21.92 -7.38 -6.65
C GLY A 107 -20.93 -8.28 -5.90
N GLN A 108 -21.22 -8.67 -4.66
CA GLN A 108 -20.34 -9.55 -3.89
C GLN A 108 -20.30 -10.97 -4.49
N THR A 109 -21.44 -11.48 -4.98
CA THR A 109 -21.54 -12.82 -5.58
C THR A 109 -20.82 -12.85 -6.92
N LYS A 110 -21.06 -11.84 -7.77
CA LYS A 110 -20.37 -11.69 -9.06
C LYS A 110 -18.86 -11.64 -8.91
N LEU A 111 -18.35 -10.88 -7.94
CA LEU A 111 -16.91 -10.84 -7.67
C LEU A 111 -16.38 -12.19 -7.18
N ALA A 112 -17.13 -12.87 -6.30
CA ALA A 112 -16.74 -14.19 -5.79
C ALA A 112 -16.65 -15.24 -6.92
N GLU A 113 -17.63 -15.26 -7.83
CA GLU A 113 -17.63 -16.14 -9.00
C GLU A 113 -16.40 -15.90 -9.89
N ILE A 114 -16.08 -14.64 -10.19
CA ILE A 114 -14.88 -14.29 -10.98
C ILE A 114 -13.59 -14.81 -10.31
N LEU A 115 -13.49 -14.72 -8.98
CA LEU A 115 -12.28 -15.15 -8.27
C LEU A 115 -12.15 -16.67 -8.20
N VAL A 116 -13.25 -17.37 -7.90
CA VAL A 116 -13.30 -18.84 -7.84
C VAL A 116 -13.00 -19.44 -9.22
N ASP A 117 -13.53 -18.86 -10.29
CA ASP A 117 -13.25 -19.29 -11.67
C ASP A 117 -11.78 -19.08 -12.06
N ARG A 118 -11.20 -17.93 -11.68
CA ARG A 118 -9.80 -17.58 -12.06
C ARG A 118 -8.73 -18.24 -11.21
N ILE A 119 -9.02 -18.66 -9.99
CA ILE A 119 -8.03 -19.17 -9.04
C ILE A 119 -8.37 -20.64 -8.70
N PRO A 120 -7.72 -21.63 -9.36
CA PRO A 120 -8.11 -23.03 -9.25
C PRO A 120 -8.09 -23.61 -7.83
N SER A 121 -7.27 -23.07 -6.93
CA SER A 121 -7.17 -23.50 -5.53
C SER A 121 -8.21 -22.86 -4.60
N MET A 122 -9.04 -21.96 -5.11
CA MET A 122 -10.02 -21.19 -4.32
C MET A 122 -11.43 -21.72 -4.55
N GLU A 123 -11.87 -22.67 -3.72
CA GLU A 123 -13.24 -23.22 -3.81
C GLU A 123 -14.31 -22.23 -3.31
N LYS A 124 -13.97 -21.41 -2.32
CA LYS A 124 -14.85 -20.41 -1.69
C LYS A 124 -14.04 -19.20 -1.24
N VAL A 125 -14.69 -18.03 -1.14
CA VAL A 125 -14.04 -16.78 -0.71
C VAL A 125 -14.90 -16.02 0.30
N ARG A 126 -14.23 -15.29 1.19
CA ARG A 126 -14.82 -14.23 2.03
C ARG A 126 -14.00 -12.96 1.85
N PHE A 127 -14.66 -11.82 1.70
CA PHE A 127 -14.00 -10.54 1.52
C PHE A 127 -13.62 -9.89 2.85
N THR A 128 -12.54 -9.11 2.81
CA THR A 128 -12.03 -8.26 3.89
C THR A 128 -11.72 -6.88 3.33
N ASN A 129 -11.40 -5.91 4.19
CA ASN A 129 -11.08 -4.54 3.79
C ASN A 129 -9.58 -4.34 3.52
N SER A 130 -8.74 -5.32 3.89
CA SER A 130 -7.30 -5.25 3.66
C SER A 130 -6.66 -6.64 3.54
N GLY A 131 -5.44 -6.67 2.99
CA GLY A 131 -4.58 -7.86 3.02
C GLY A 131 -4.18 -8.28 4.43
N THR A 132 -4.00 -7.31 5.35
CA THR A 132 -3.76 -7.59 6.78
C THR A 132 -4.92 -8.37 7.40
N GLU A 133 -6.17 -7.95 7.15
CA GLU A 133 -7.33 -8.70 7.63
C GLU A 133 -7.43 -10.07 6.96
N ALA A 134 -7.10 -10.18 5.67
CA ALA A 134 -7.13 -11.46 4.96
C ALA A 134 -6.17 -12.49 5.60
N THR A 135 -4.94 -12.09 5.92
CA THR A 135 -3.95 -12.98 6.55
C THR A 135 -4.30 -13.28 8.00
N MET A 136 -4.84 -12.31 8.75
CA MET A 136 -5.38 -12.53 10.10
C MET A 136 -6.48 -13.59 10.10
N MET A 137 -7.46 -13.44 9.20
CA MET A 137 -8.60 -14.37 9.09
C MET A 137 -8.16 -15.76 8.60
N ALA A 138 -7.20 -15.82 7.67
CA ALA A 138 -6.63 -17.09 7.21
C ALA A 138 -5.92 -17.85 8.34
N ILE A 139 -5.11 -17.16 9.15
CA ILE A 139 -4.46 -17.74 10.33
C ILE A 139 -5.51 -18.21 11.34
N MET A 140 -6.53 -17.40 11.62
CA MET A 140 -7.61 -17.77 12.53
C MET A 140 -8.35 -19.03 12.06
N ALA A 141 -8.69 -19.12 10.77
CA ALA A 141 -9.33 -20.28 10.18
C ALA A 141 -8.43 -21.53 10.27
N ALA A 142 -7.15 -21.42 9.93
CA ALA A 142 -6.19 -22.51 9.98
C ALA A 142 -6.01 -23.05 11.42
N ARG A 143 -5.90 -22.18 12.42
CA ARG A 143 -5.84 -22.59 13.83
C ARG A 143 -7.14 -23.23 14.30
N SER A 144 -8.29 -22.68 13.92
CA SER A 144 -9.60 -23.24 14.28
C SER A 144 -9.79 -24.64 13.71
N PHE A 145 -9.34 -24.87 12.48
CA PHE A 145 -9.40 -26.18 11.82
C PHE A 145 -8.39 -27.18 12.39
N THR A 146 -7.11 -26.80 12.47
CA THR A 146 -6.02 -27.72 12.84
C THR A 146 -5.83 -27.90 14.35
N LYS A 147 -6.38 -27.00 15.17
CA LYS A 147 -6.14 -26.89 16.62
C LYS A 147 -4.68 -26.63 17.02
N LYS A 148 -3.84 -26.21 16.07
CA LYS A 148 -2.42 -25.87 16.30
C LYS A 148 -2.25 -24.38 16.55
N THR A 149 -1.26 -24.00 17.35
CA THR A 149 -0.99 -22.59 17.70
C THR A 149 0.18 -21.98 16.94
N LYS A 150 1.20 -22.78 16.63
CA LYS A 150 2.42 -22.34 15.95
C LYS A 150 2.16 -22.03 14.47
N ILE A 151 2.85 -21.02 13.94
CA ILE A 151 2.84 -20.62 12.54
C ILE A 151 4.29 -20.63 12.05
N ALA A 152 4.51 -21.16 10.85
CA ALA A 152 5.78 -21.02 10.15
C ALA A 152 5.71 -19.79 9.24
N LYS A 153 6.74 -18.94 9.30
CA LYS A 153 6.90 -17.75 8.46
C LYS A 153 8.36 -17.71 7.99
N PHE A 154 8.56 -17.34 6.73
CA PHE A 154 9.90 -17.06 6.22
C PHE A 154 10.34 -15.64 6.61
N GLU A 155 11.61 -15.51 6.97
CA GLU A 155 12.25 -14.21 7.21
C GLU A 155 12.15 -13.32 5.95
N GLY A 156 11.93 -12.02 6.14
CA GLY A 156 11.71 -11.07 5.05
C GLY A 156 10.29 -11.09 4.45
N GLY A 157 9.49 -12.12 4.72
CA GLY A 157 8.10 -12.18 4.24
C GLY A 157 7.22 -11.10 4.87
N TYR A 158 6.48 -10.34 4.05
CA TYR A 158 5.47 -9.37 4.49
C TYR A 158 4.06 -9.91 4.25
N HIS A 159 3.26 -9.98 5.31
CA HIS A 159 1.89 -10.50 5.27
C HIS A 159 0.89 -9.55 5.96
N GLY A 160 1.15 -8.25 5.91
CA GLY A 160 0.37 -7.23 6.60
C GLY A 160 0.95 -6.83 7.96
N THR A 161 0.24 -5.95 8.65
CA THR A 161 0.70 -5.35 9.91
C THR A 161 -0.15 -5.86 11.08
N HIS A 162 0.17 -7.06 11.56
CA HIS A 162 -0.48 -7.64 12.74
C HIS A 162 0.48 -8.60 13.48
N GLU A 163 0.19 -8.85 14.76
CA GLU A 163 1.10 -9.51 15.71
C GLU A 163 1.75 -10.80 15.19
N HIS A 164 0.98 -11.67 14.54
CA HIS A 164 1.47 -12.98 14.13
C HIS A 164 2.48 -12.96 12.98
N VAL A 165 2.54 -11.88 12.20
CA VAL A 165 3.34 -11.84 10.95
C VAL A 165 4.27 -10.63 10.86
N SER A 166 4.18 -9.67 11.78
CA SER A 166 5.08 -8.50 11.80
C SER A 166 6.49 -8.80 12.31
N VAL A 167 6.77 -10.03 12.76
CA VAL A 167 8.10 -10.46 13.20
C VAL A 167 9.01 -10.80 12.00
N SER A 168 10.28 -10.38 12.09
CA SER A 168 11.31 -10.58 11.07
C SER A 168 10.85 -10.22 9.64
N VAL A 169 10.28 -9.02 9.48
CA VAL A 169 9.91 -8.44 8.17
C VAL A 169 11.12 -7.78 7.49
N TYR A 170 12.01 -7.18 8.28
CA TYR A 170 13.25 -6.56 7.81
C TYR A 170 14.44 -7.32 8.40
N PRO A 171 15.07 -8.23 7.63
CA PRO A 171 16.26 -8.94 8.08
C PRO A 171 17.38 -7.94 8.41
N LYS A 172 18.26 -8.26 9.35
CA LYS A 172 19.41 -7.38 9.63
C LYS A 172 20.32 -7.38 8.41
N LYS A 173 20.95 -6.23 8.15
CA LYS A 173 21.86 -6.10 7.01
C LYS A 173 23.00 -7.12 7.05
N ASP A 174 23.51 -7.43 8.24
CA ASP A 174 24.60 -8.39 8.42
C ASP A 174 24.17 -9.84 8.12
N ASP A 175 22.86 -10.13 8.16
CA ASP A 175 22.28 -11.43 7.84
C ASP A 175 21.97 -11.57 6.32
N LEU A 176 22.01 -10.47 5.56
CA LEU A 176 21.83 -10.47 4.11
C LEU A 176 23.15 -10.87 3.42
N ASN A 177 23.41 -12.18 3.33
CA ASN A 177 24.53 -12.70 2.54
C ASN A 177 24.09 -12.88 1.06
N PRO A 178 24.61 -12.08 0.11
CA PRO A 178 24.27 -12.24 -1.31
C PRO A 178 24.89 -13.47 -1.98
N GLU A 179 25.78 -14.19 -1.28
CA GLU A 179 26.45 -15.41 -1.78
C GLU A 179 25.77 -16.72 -1.35
N THR A 180 24.69 -16.66 -0.57
CA THR A 180 23.81 -17.80 -0.25
C THR A 180 22.53 -17.74 -1.08
#